data_AF-A0A521SZY8-F1
#
_entry.id   AF-A0A521SZY8-F1
#
_cell.length_a   1.000
_cell.length_b   1.000
_cell.length_c   1.000
_cell.angle_alpha   90.00
_cell.angle_beta   90.00
_cell.angle_gamma   90.00
#
_symmetry.space_group_name_H-M   'P 1'
#
loop_
_entity.id
_entity.type
_entity.pdbx_description
1 polymer ?
#
loop_
_entity_poly.entity_id
_entity_poly.type
_entity_poly.pdbx_seq_one_letter_code
_entity_poly.pdbx_strand_id
1 'polypeptide(L)'
;MREDEDSTAFPNPKEDLRTELMAAQGSFHKVLESMTPEGWSKQSLNPGWSNGEILVHMTFGFVVVRVLLPMARLWGRLPKGSSRPFAWLLNAGTRPFNWVNGLGARAQGKVVQPRWIGGIFDRTLAALLKQMESIRPEEWQRGMYYPARWDPNFSEFMTLEKLLRYPVRHFKFHLGQLAH
;
A
#
# COMPACT_ATOMS: atom_id res chain seq x y z
N MET A 1 -45.83 -19.07 -2.61
CA MET A 1 -45.30 -17.71 -2.63
C MET A 1 -44.62 -17.50 -1.30
N ARG A 2 -43.33 -17.81 -1.20
CA ARG A 2 -42.49 -17.40 -0.07
C ARG A 2 -41.68 -16.25 -0.62
N GLU A 3 -41.79 -15.12 0.05
CA GLU A 3 -41.12 -13.89 -0.30
C GLU A 3 -39.62 -14.12 -0.24
N ASP A 4 -38.97 -13.80 -1.35
CA ASP A 4 -37.54 -13.67 -1.47
C ASP A 4 -37.12 -12.51 -0.57
N GLU A 5 -36.63 -12.83 0.63
CA GLU A 5 -35.75 -11.92 1.38
C GLU A 5 -34.42 -11.85 0.60
N ASP A 6 -34.43 -11.07 -0.46
CA ASP A 6 -33.24 -10.42 -1.01
C ASP A 6 -32.68 -9.51 0.08
N SER A 7 -31.96 -10.12 1.01
CA SER A 7 -31.08 -9.43 1.92
C SER A 7 -30.06 -8.73 1.03
N THR A 8 -30.30 -7.44 0.80
CA THR A 8 -29.33 -6.51 0.25
C THR A 8 -28.11 -6.50 1.17
N ALA A 9 -27.25 -7.51 1.03
CA ALA A 9 -25.98 -7.58 1.70
C ALA A 9 -25.20 -6.39 1.19
N PHE A 10 -25.07 -5.35 2.03
CA PHE A 10 -24.14 -4.26 1.78
C PHE A 10 -22.81 -4.90 1.37
N PRO A 11 -22.20 -4.51 0.23
CA PRO A 11 -20.96 -5.12 -0.23
C PRO A 11 -19.98 -5.13 0.93
N ASN A 12 -19.52 -6.31 1.35
CA ASN A 12 -18.64 -6.45 2.50
C ASN A 12 -17.26 -5.93 2.07
N PRO A 13 -16.86 -4.70 2.44
CA PRO A 13 -15.62 -4.12 1.93
C PRO A 13 -14.40 -4.97 2.31
N LYS A 14 -14.50 -5.82 3.35
CA LYS A 14 -13.45 -6.77 3.73
C LYS A 14 -13.21 -7.86 2.70
N GLU A 15 -14.26 -8.45 2.14
CA GLU A 15 -14.11 -9.57 1.21
C GLU A 15 -13.53 -9.11 -0.12
N ASP A 16 -14.01 -7.98 -0.63
CA ASP A 16 -13.46 -7.33 -1.82
C ASP A 16 -11.99 -6.95 -1.61
N LEU A 17 -11.68 -6.29 -0.49
CA LEU A 17 -10.30 -5.93 -0.15
C LEU A 17 -9.40 -7.15 0.03
N ARG A 18 -9.88 -8.21 0.69
CA ARG A 18 -9.12 -9.45 0.84
C ARG A 18 -8.79 -10.03 -0.54
N THR A 19 -9.76 -10.06 -1.44
CA THR A 19 -9.58 -10.55 -2.80
C THR A 19 -8.55 -9.71 -3.56
N GLU A 20 -8.65 -8.38 -3.49
CA GLU A 20 -7.68 -7.47 -4.10
C GLU A 20 -6.26 -7.63 -3.56
N LEU A 21 -6.12 -7.78 -2.24
CA LEU A 21 -4.84 -7.97 -1.56
C LEU A 21 -4.20 -9.32 -1.93
N MET A 22 -5.00 -10.39 -1.99
CA MET A 22 -4.53 -11.72 -2.41
C MET A 22 -4.16 -11.75 -3.90
N ALA A 23 -4.93 -11.06 -4.75
CA ALA A 23 -4.60 -10.93 -6.16
C ALA A 23 -3.27 -10.17 -6.38
N ALA A 24 -2.99 -9.15 -5.58
CA ALA A 24 -1.71 -8.45 -5.59
C ALA A 24 -0.56 -9.39 -5.18
N GLN A 25 -0.75 -10.21 -4.14
CA GLN A 25 0.24 -11.22 -3.73
C GLN A 25 0.54 -12.24 -4.83
N GLY A 26 -0.51 -12.81 -5.45
CA GLY A 26 -0.34 -13.76 -6.53
C GLY A 26 0.39 -13.15 -7.73
N SER A 27 0.06 -11.90 -8.09
CA SER A 27 0.76 -11.17 -9.15
C SER A 27 2.23 -10.91 -8.80
N PHE A 28 2.52 -10.56 -7.54
CA PHE A 28 3.88 -10.31 -7.08
C PHE A 28 4.77 -11.56 -7.17
N HIS A 29 4.26 -12.70 -6.69
CA HIS A 29 5.00 -13.97 -6.75
C HIS A 29 5.23 -14.43 -8.19
N LYS A 30 4.22 -14.31 -9.08
CA LYS A 30 4.40 -14.61 -10.51
C LYS A 30 5.55 -13.80 -11.12
N VAL A 31 5.63 -12.50 -10.80
CA VAL A 31 6.73 -11.66 -11.27
C VAL A 31 8.06 -12.15 -10.71
N LEU A 32 8.15 -12.38 -9.40
CA LEU A 32 9.40 -12.84 -8.76
C LEU A 32 9.89 -14.19 -9.31
N GLU A 33 8.98 -15.14 -9.54
CA GLU A 33 9.29 -16.46 -10.10
C GLU A 33 9.81 -16.37 -11.53
N SER A 34 9.30 -15.41 -12.32
CA SER A 34 9.74 -15.19 -13.70
C SER A 34 11.03 -14.36 -13.82
N MET A 35 11.51 -13.76 -12.72
CA MET A 35 12.58 -12.76 -12.77
C MET A 35 13.96 -13.40 -12.72
N THR A 36 14.75 -13.26 -13.78
CA THR A 36 16.17 -13.66 -13.78
C THR A 36 17.04 -12.62 -13.04
N PRO A 37 18.27 -12.97 -12.63
CA PRO A 37 19.21 -12.01 -12.04
C PRO A 37 19.49 -10.80 -12.95
N GLU A 38 19.58 -11.02 -14.26
CA GLU A 38 19.74 -9.96 -15.26
C GLU A 38 18.49 -9.10 -15.36
N GLY A 39 17.31 -9.75 -15.39
CA GLY A 39 16.01 -9.08 -15.38
C GLY A 39 15.81 -8.20 -14.15
N TRP A 40 16.30 -8.62 -12.99
CA TRP A 40 16.25 -7.85 -11.75
C TRP A 40 17.02 -6.52 -11.85
N SER A 41 18.20 -6.56 -12.47
CA SER A 41 19.09 -5.39 -12.60
C SER A 41 18.77 -4.54 -13.83
N LYS A 42 17.94 -5.04 -14.74
CA LYS A 42 17.52 -4.35 -15.97
C LYS A 42 16.77 -3.05 -15.65
N GLN A 43 17.05 -2.03 -16.45
CA GLN A 43 16.34 -0.75 -16.43
C GLN A 43 14.84 -0.99 -16.67
N SER A 44 14.00 -0.51 -15.75
CA SER A 44 12.55 -0.55 -15.88
C SER A 44 12.05 0.54 -16.83
N LEU A 45 10.76 0.52 -17.16
CA LEU A 45 10.09 1.57 -17.92
C LEU A 45 9.96 2.89 -17.14
N ASN A 46 10.29 2.89 -15.84
CA ASN A 46 10.43 4.10 -15.03
C ASN A 46 11.90 4.56 -15.05
N PRO A 47 12.23 5.69 -15.69
CA PRO A 47 13.61 6.14 -15.86
C PRO A 47 14.38 6.27 -14.55
N GLY A 48 15.57 5.66 -14.50
CA GLY A 48 16.45 5.72 -13.33
C GLY A 48 16.11 4.72 -12.22
N TRP A 49 15.23 3.76 -12.50
CA TRP A 49 14.89 2.62 -11.64
C TRP A 49 15.07 1.29 -12.38
N SER A 50 15.65 0.28 -11.74
CA SER A 50 15.64 -1.11 -12.21
C SER A 50 14.32 -1.82 -11.87
N ASN A 51 14.06 -2.97 -12.50
CA ASN A 51 12.91 -3.82 -12.15
C ASN A 51 12.92 -4.22 -10.67
N GLY A 52 14.08 -4.57 -10.12
CA GLY A 52 14.24 -4.89 -8.70
C GLY A 52 13.90 -3.71 -7.79
N GLU A 53 14.35 -2.50 -8.14
CA GLU A 53 14.02 -1.27 -7.40
C GLU A 53 12.51 -0.98 -7.41
N ILE A 54 11.84 -1.21 -8.54
CA ILE A 54 10.37 -1.09 -8.63
C ILE A 54 9.67 -2.12 -7.73
N LEU A 55 10.12 -3.38 -7.69
CA LEU A 55 9.53 -4.42 -6.83
C LEU A 55 9.71 -4.11 -5.34
N VAL A 56 10.86 -3.57 -4.95
CA VAL A 56 11.11 -3.07 -3.59
C VAL A 56 10.15 -1.92 -3.27
N HIS A 57 9.96 -0.98 -4.20
CA HIS A 57 9.06 0.15 -4.02
C HIS A 57 7.60 -0.27 -3.89
N MET A 58 7.14 -1.21 -4.72
CA MET A 58 5.81 -1.80 -4.62
C MET A 58 5.59 -2.40 -3.23
N THR A 59 6.58 -3.13 -2.70
CA THR A 59 6.52 -3.69 -1.34
C THR A 59 6.46 -2.60 -0.27
N PHE A 60 7.24 -1.53 -0.44
CA PHE A 60 7.27 -0.40 0.48
C PHE A 60 5.89 0.27 0.64
N GLY A 61 5.08 0.35 -0.42
CA GLY A 61 3.70 0.84 -0.35
C GLY A 61 2.84 0.08 0.69
N PHE A 62 2.97 -1.25 0.76
CA PHE A 62 2.27 -2.06 1.77
C PHE A 62 2.82 -1.84 3.18
N VAL A 63 4.15 -1.71 3.33
CA VAL A 63 4.80 -1.45 4.61
C VAL A 63 4.32 -0.13 5.21
N VAL A 64 4.29 0.93 4.38
CA VAL A 64 3.80 2.26 4.77
C VAL A 64 2.36 2.18 5.26
N VAL A 65 1.48 1.51 4.52
CA VAL A 65 0.07 1.36 4.89
C VAL A 65 -0.11 0.58 6.19
N ARG A 66 0.65 -0.52 6.39
CA ARG A 66 0.64 -1.29 7.63
C ARG A 66 0.99 -0.44 8.86
N VAL A 67 1.92 0.50 8.72
CA VAL A 67 2.33 1.42 9.80
C VAL A 67 1.28 2.51 10.02
N LEU A 68 0.72 3.03 8.94
CA LEU A 68 -0.25 4.12 8.96
C LEU A 68 -1.64 3.71 9.44
N LEU A 69 -2.06 2.48 9.18
CA LEU A 69 -3.40 1.99 9.50
C LEU A 69 -3.76 2.10 11.01
N PRO A 70 -2.92 1.65 11.97
CA PRO A 70 -3.22 1.83 13.39
C PRO A 70 -3.26 3.31 13.80
N MET A 71 -2.45 4.16 13.18
CA MET A 71 -2.51 5.61 13.40
C MET A 71 -3.85 6.17 12.92
N ALA A 72 -4.26 5.87 11.70
CA ALA A 72 -5.55 6.30 11.15
C ALA A 72 -6.74 5.82 12.02
N ARG A 73 -6.65 4.62 12.60
CA ARG A 73 -7.65 4.11 13.56
C ARG A 73 -7.68 4.92 14.87
N LEU A 74 -6.53 5.30 15.40
CA LEU A 74 -6.43 6.12 16.60
C LEU A 74 -7.01 7.52 16.37
N TRP A 75 -6.54 8.22 15.33
CA TRP A 75 -7.05 9.56 14.99
C TRP A 75 -8.52 9.54 14.59
N GLY A 76 -8.99 8.46 13.98
CA GLY A 76 -10.39 8.25 13.66
C GLY A 76 -11.34 8.24 14.87
N ARG A 77 -10.82 8.15 16.10
CA ARG A 77 -11.58 8.26 17.36
C ARG A 77 -11.59 9.69 17.93
N LEU A 78 -10.78 10.58 17.37
CA LEU A 78 -10.64 11.97 17.79
C LEU A 78 -11.46 12.88 16.87
N PRO A 79 -11.70 14.15 17.25
CA PRO A 79 -12.33 15.12 16.36
C PRO A 79 -11.60 15.19 15.01
N LYS A 80 -12.36 15.29 13.91
CA LYS A 80 -11.86 15.16 12.53
C LYS A 80 -10.63 16.04 12.22
N GLY A 81 -10.54 17.24 12.80
CA GLY A 81 -9.44 18.19 12.59
C GLY A 81 -8.14 17.89 13.35
N SER A 82 -8.15 16.96 14.30
CA SER A 82 -7.01 16.68 15.20
C SER A 82 -5.77 16.09 14.50
N SER A 83 -5.94 15.50 13.30
CA SER A 83 -4.81 15.00 12.48
C SER A 83 -4.22 16.04 11.53
N ARG A 84 -4.81 17.24 11.40
CA ARG A 84 -4.30 18.29 10.50
C ARG A 84 -2.88 18.75 10.85
N PRO A 85 -2.50 18.96 12.13
CA PRO A 85 -1.13 19.31 12.48
C PRO A 85 -0.12 18.21 12.11
N PHE A 86 -0.50 16.94 12.25
CA PHE A 86 0.32 15.81 11.83
C PHE A 86 0.53 15.79 10.31
N ALA A 87 -0.54 16.00 9.53
CA ALA A 87 -0.44 16.14 8.08
C ALA A 87 0.42 17.35 7.66
N TRP A 88 0.33 18.47 8.39
CA TRP A 88 1.18 19.64 8.16
C TRP A 88 2.65 19.36 8.46
N LEU A 89 2.96 18.67 9.57
CA LEU A 89 4.32 18.26 9.91
C LEU A 89 4.92 17.33 8.85
N LEU A 90 4.16 16.35 8.36
CA LEU A 90 4.58 15.49 7.25
C LEU A 90 4.78 16.31 5.96
N ASN A 91 3.90 17.26 5.65
CA ASN A 91 4.09 18.16 4.53
C ASN A 91 5.39 18.99 4.65
N ALA A 92 5.73 19.47 5.85
CA ALA A 92 7.01 20.15 6.09
C ALA A 92 8.21 19.21 5.90
N GLY A 93 8.05 17.92 6.22
CA GLY A 93 9.03 16.86 6.01
C GLY A 93 9.09 16.26 4.58
N THR A 94 8.33 16.79 3.61
CA THR A 94 8.24 16.19 2.25
C THR A 94 9.58 16.10 1.54
N ARG A 95 10.43 17.14 1.64
CA ARG A 95 11.75 17.15 0.98
C ARG A 95 12.70 16.09 1.55
N PRO A 96 12.92 15.99 2.88
CA PRO A 96 13.72 14.90 3.44
C PRO A 96 13.10 13.52 3.19
N PHE A 97 11.76 13.39 3.21
CA PHE A 97 11.09 12.13 2.85
C PHE A 97 11.37 11.74 1.39
N ASN A 98 11.24 12.64 0.42
CA ASN A 98 11.53 12.38 -0.99
C ASN A 98 13.00 12.00 -1.20
N TRP A 99 13.90 12.60 -0.42
CA TRP A 99 15.33 12.26 -0.45
C TRP A 99 15.59 10.86 0.12
N VAL A 100 14.96 10.50 1.25
CA VAL A 100 15.00 9.14 1.82
C VAL A 100 14.31 8.12 0.91
N ASN A 101 13.21 8.47 0.24
CA ASN A 101 12.54 7.58 -0.71
C ASN A 101 13.41 7.35 -1.96
N GLY A 102 14.01 8.42 -2.51
CA GLY A 102 14.86 8.31 -3.70
C GLY A 102 16.19 7.61 -3.43
N LEU A 103 16.86 7.92 -2.32
CA LEU A 103 18.13 7.27 -1.94
C LEU A 103 17.92 5.92 -1.28
N GLY A 104 16.88 5.78 -0.45
CA GLY A 104 16.52 4.53 0.21
C GLY A 104 16.08 3.49 -0.81
N ALA A 105 15.28 3.83 -1.82
CA ALA A 105 14.93 2.88 -2.88
C ALA A 105 16.13 2.47 -3.73
N ARG A 106 17.01 3.41 -4.10
CA ARG A 106 18.25 3.12 -4.87
C ARG A 106 19.29 2.34 -4.07
N ALA A 107 19.37 2.56 -2.76
CA ALA A 107 20.27 1.82 -1.88
C ALA A 107 19.70 0.43 -1.53
N GLN A 108 18.39 0.32 -1.31
CA GLN A 108 17.73 -0.95 -1.00
C GLN A 108 17.66 -1.86 -2.24
N GLY A 109 17.37 -1.34 -3.43
CA GLY A 109 17.33 -2.19 -4.64
C GLY A 109 18.68 -2.79 -5.04
N LYS A 110 19.79 -2.16 -4.63
CA LYS A 110 21.15 -2.70 -4.82
C LYS A 110 21.56 -3.77 -3.81
N VAL A 111 20.88 -3.87 -2.67
CA VAL A 111 21.27 -4.77 -1.54
C VAL A 111 20.22 -5.85 -1.28
N VAL A 112 18.96 -5.60 -1.60
CA VAL A 112 17.85 -6.54 -1.40
C VAL A 112 17.81 -7.54 -2.55
N GLN A 113 18.05 -8.81 -2.24
CA GLN A 113 17.90 -9.89 -3.22
C GLN A 113 16.43 -10.30 -3.36
N PRO A 114 16.01 -10.86 -4.52
CA PRO A 114 14.65 -11.32 -4.78
C PRO A 114 14.06 -12.21 -3.66
N ARG A 115 14.87 -13.12 -3.12
CA ARG A 115 14.46 -14.04 -2.03
C ARG A 115 14.03 -13.33 -0.75
N TRP A 116 14.58 -12.15 -0.46
CA TRP A 116 14.25 -11.41 0.76
C TRP A 116 12.98 -10.60 0.57
N ILE A 117 12.79 -10.00 -0.61
CA ILE A 117 11.64 -9.12 -0.84
C ILE A 117 10.31 -9.90 -0.84
N GLY A 118 10.30 -11.14 -1.37
CA GLY A 118 9.17 -12.06 -1.26
C GLY A 118 8.70 -12.24 0.18
N GLY A 119 9.62 -12.63 1.07
CA GLY A 119 9.30 -12.83 2.48
C GLY A 119 8.95 -11.54 3.25
N ILE A 120 9.43 -10.37 2.83
CA ILE A 120 9.02 -9.08 3.41
C ILE A 120 7.58 -8.76 3.00
N PHE A 121 7.26 -8.95 1.72
CA PHE A 121 5.93 -8.73 1.17
C PHE A 121 4.90 -9.61 1.89
N ASP A 122 5.15 -10.92 1.98
CA ASP A 122 4.22 -11.87 2.60
C ASP A 122 3.95 -11.55 4.08
N ARG A 123 5.00 -11.29 4.86
CA ARG A 123 4.85 -10.91 6.28
C ARG A 123 4.12 -9.59 6.45
N THR A 124 4.34 -8.64 5.54
CA THR A 124 3.67 -7.35 5.56
C THR A 124 2.19 -7.51 5.24
N LEU A 125 1.87 -8.25 4.19
CA LEU A 125 0.49 -8.52 3.76
C LEU A 125 -0.29 -9.30 4.81
N ALA A 126 0.30 -10.34 5.40
CA ALA A 126 -0.34 -11.12 6.46
C ALA A 126 -0.70 -10.25 7.67
N ALA A 127 0.20 -9.34 8.07
CA ALA A 127 -0.07 -8.40 9.15
C ALA A 127 -1.14 -7.37 8.77
N LEU A 128 -1.14 -6.89 7.52
CA LEU A 128 -2.15 -5.96 7.02
C LEU A 128 -3.54 -6.62 7.00
N LEU A 129 -3.65 -7.87 6.53
CA LEU A 129 -4.88 -8.66 6.57
C LEU A 129 -5.35 -8.84 8.00
N LYS A 130 -4.46 -9.22 8.93
CA LYS A 130 -4.82 -9.33 10.36
C LYS A 130 -5.34 -8.02 10.93
N GLN A 131 -4.72 -6.88 10.58
CA GLN A 131 -5.22 -5.56 10.97
C GLN A 131 -6.61 -5.29 10.36
N MET A 132 -6.81 -5.58 9.07
CA MET A 132 -8.08 -5.42 8.37
C MET A 132 -9.20 -6.25 8.99
N GLU A 133 -8.95 -7.50 9.35
CA GLU A 133 -9.96 -8.37 9.97
C GLU A 133 -10.48 -7.79 11.28
N SER A 134 -9.61 -7.13 12.05
CA SER A 134 -9.95 -6.48 13.31
C SER A 134 -10.70 -5.14 13.18
N ILE A 135 -10.93 -4.63 11.95
CA ILE A 135 -11.68 -3.39 11.73
C ILE A 135 -13.18 -3.67 11.91
N ARG A 136 -13.84 -2.90 12.77
CA ARG A 136 -15.30 -3.02 12.95
C ARG A 136 -16.06 -2.24 11.86
N PRO A 137 -17.31 -2.63 11.53
CA PRO A 137 -18.11 -1.97 10.49
C PRO A 137 -18.14 -0.43 10.60
N GLU A 138 -18.29 0.10 11.82
CA GLU A 138 -18.35 1.53 12.12
C GLU A 138 -17.00 2.27 12.03
N GLU A 139 -15.89 1.54 11.89
CA GLU A 139 -14.55 2.13 11.78
C GLU A 139 -14.15 2.42 10.33
N TRP A 140 -14.78 1.82 9.33
CA TRP A 140 -14.38 1.92 7.92
C TRP A 140 -14.33 3.36 7.38
N GLN A 141 -15.28 4.20 7.79
CA GLN A 141 -15.37 5.60 7.38
C GLN A 141 -14.54 6.55 8.25
N ARG A 142 -13.90 6.04 9.30
CA ARG A 142 -12.95 6.81 10.11
C ARG A 142 -11.63 6.96 9.36
N GLY A 143 -10.84 7.96 9.73
CA GLY A 143 -9.64 8.26 8.99
C GLY A 143 -8.82 9.39 9.57
N MET A 144 -7.89 9.85 8.75
CA MET A 144 -6.88 10.84 9.10
C MET A 144 -6.60 11.72 7.89
N TYR A 145 -6.19 12.97 8.15
CA TYR A 145 -5.65 13.85 7.12
C TYR A 145 -4.27 13.39 6.66
N TYR A 146 -4.03 13.41 5.35
CA TYR A 146 -2.76 13.01 4.73
C TYR A 146 -2.14 14.14 3.91
N PRO A 147 -0.80 14.16 3.78
CA PRO A 147 -0.13 15.06 2.85
C PRO A 147 -0.40 14.64 1.40
N ALA A 148 -1.33 15.31 0.72
CA ALA A 148 -1.70 15.02 -0.67
C ALA A 148 -0.55 15.21 -1.68
N ARG A 149 0.60 15.80 -1.26
CA ARG A 149 1.78 16.03 -2.10
C ARG A 149 2.76 14.87 -2.13
N TRP A 150 2.58 13.86 -1.27
CA TRP A 150 3.52 12.75 -1.15
C TRP A 150 3.33 11.69 -2.23
N ASP A 151 2.08 11.44 -2.62
CA ASP A 151 1.72 10.51 -3.68
C ASP A 151 0.42 10.99 -4.34
N PRO A 152 0.30 10.96 -5.68
CA PRO A 152 -0.93 11.37 -6.38
C PRO A 152 -2.18 10.59 -5.94
N ASN A 153 -2.03 9.39 -5.39
CA ASN A 153 -3.14 8.56 -4.90
C ASN A 153 -3.56 8.88 -3.46
N PHE A 154 -2.88 9.81 -2.77
CA PHE A 154 -3.32 10.33 -1.47
C PHE A 154 -4.30 11.48 -1.65
N SER A 155 -5.49 11.35 -1.04
CA SER A 155 -6.40 12.48 -0.84
C SER A 155 -6.13 13.16 0.50
N GLU A 156 -6.55 14.43 0.61
CA GLU A 156 -6.37 15.24 1.83
C GLU A 156 -6.92 14.53 3.09
N PHE A 157 -7.99 13.74 2.94
CA PHE A 157 -8.49 12.84 3.98
C PHE A 157 -8.61 11.41 3.45
N MET A 158 -8.02 10.46 4.15
CA MET A 158 -8.09 9.03 3.82
C MET A 158 -8.86 8.29 4.90
N THR A 159 -9.94 7.62 4.52
CA THR A 159 -10.63 6.64 5.37
C THR A 159 -9.81 5.37 5.50
N LEU A 160 -10.12 4.50 6.46
CA LEU A 160 -9.46 3.19 6.57
C LEU A 160 -9.63 2.38 5.27
N GLU A 161 -10.80 2.47 4.63
CA GLU A 161 -11.05 1.84 3.33
C GLU A 161 -10.11 2.37 2.25
N LYS A 162 -10.04 3.70 2.06
CA LYS A 162 -9.18 4.32 1.05
C LYS A 162 -7.69 3.99 1.29
N LEU A 163 -7.29 3.94 2.56
CA LEU A 163 -5.94 3.61 2.97
C LEU A 163 -5.60 2.13 2.70
N LEU A 164 -6.54 1.21 2.92
CA LEU A 164 -6.37 -0.21 2.60
C LEU A 164 -6.40 -0.52 1.10
N ARG A 165 -7.09 0.28 0.29
CA ARG A 165 -7.08 0.18 -1.19
C ARG A 165 -5.85 0.82 -1.83
N TYR A 166 -5.19 1.75 -1.15
CA TYR A 166 -4.01 2.45 -1.67
C TYR A 166 -2.87 1.51 -2.11
N PRO A 167 -2.38 0.54 -1.30
CA PRO A 167 -1.21 -0.24 -1.68
C PRO A 167 -1.46 -1.12 -2.91
N VAL A 168 -2.70 -1.58 -3.11
CA VAL A 168 -3.09 -2.33 -4.33
C VAL A 168 -3.10 -1.44 -5.57
N ARG A 169 -3.61 -0.19 -5.46
CA ARG A 169 -3.57 0.78 -6.58
C ARG A 169 -2.14 1.16 -6.94
N HIS A 170 -1.33 1.46 -5.92
CA HIS A 170 0.10 1.73 -6.04
C HIS A 170 0.84 0.56 -6.70
N PHE A 171 0.59 -0.67 -6.25
CA PHE A 171 1.13 -1.89 -6.83
C PHE A 171 0.79 -2.02 -8.33
N LYS A 172 -0.50 -1.90 -8.70
CA LYS A 172 -0.94 -2.04 -10.09
C LYS A 172 -0.31 -1.00 -11.01
N PHE A 173 -0.17 0.23 -10.53
CA PHE A 173 0.49 1.31 -11.27
C PHE A 173 1.96 0.97 -11.58
N HIS A 174 2.71 0.50 -10.57
CA HIS A 174 4.12 0.16 -10.73
C HIS A 174 4.36 -1.18 -11.44
N LEU A 175 3.42 -2.12 -11.38
CA LEU A 175 3.50 -3.36 -12.14
C LEU A 175 3.63 -3.09 -13.64
N GLY A 176 2.91 -2.08 -14.15
CA GLY A 176 3.00 -1.64 -15.55
C GLY A 176 4.32 -0.94 -15.91
N GLN A 177 5.22 -0.72 -14.95
CA GLN A 177 6.52 -0.10 -15.18
C GLN A 177 7.66 -1.13 -15.29
N LEU A 178 7.40 -2.41 -15.04
CA LEU A 178 8.40 -3.46 -15.19
C LEU A 178 8.72 -3.67 -16.67
N ALA A 179 10.01 -3.79 -16.98
CA ALA A 179 10.47 -4.16 -18.31
C ALA A 179 10.64 -5.69 -18.39
N HIS A 180 10.08 -6.30 -19.43
CA HIS A 180 10.31 -7.71 -19.80
C HIS A 180 11.67 -7.85 -20.47
#